data_AF-A0A251ZAM8-F1
#
_entry.id   AF-A0A251ZAM8-F1
#
_cell.length_a   1.000
_cell.length_b   1.000
_cell.length_c   1.000
_cell.angle_alpha   90.00
_cell.angle_beta   90.00
_cell.angle_gamma   90.00
#
_symmetry.space_group_name_H-M   'P 1'
#
loop_
_entity.id
_entity.type
_entity.pdbx_description
1 polymer ?
#
loop_
_entity_poly.entity_id
_entity_poly.type
_entity_poly.pdbx_seq_one_letter_code
_entity_poly.pdbx_strand_id
1 'polypeptide(L)'
;MPQAPLPDPRFTALPKTAEVLAALPSGRIDPFAPPALLIDKSKNSKAPLKPPSLQFTGVALTNRGSPQAFVAFNNESGAVSPGDQGGAAVPWLPPGWRVISINVQQGQLLLGNGPQRFPFQL
;
A
#
# COMPACT_ATOMS: atom_id res chain seq x y z
N MET A 1 -11.99 -65.75 0.24
CA MET A 1 -11.47 -64.36 0.19
C MET A 1 -11.97 -63.75 -1.11
N PRO A 2 -12.81 -62.70 -1.12
CA PRO A 2 -13.22 -62.06 -2.38
C PRO A 2 -12.03 -61.29 -2.97
N GLN A 3 -11.79 -61.50 -4.27
CA GLN A 3 -10.69 -60.92 -5.04
C GLN A 3 -11.10 -59.53 -5.54
N ALA A 4 -10.20 -58.53 -5.40
CA ALA A 4 -10.47 -57.17 -5.85
C ALA A 4 -10.50 -57.10 -7.41
N PRO A 5 -11.40 -56.31 -8.02
CA PRO A 5 -11.48 -56.17 -9.47
C PRO A 5 -10.19 -55.58 -10.06
N LEU A 6 -9.75 -56.12 -11.21
CA LEU A 6 -8.61 -55.62 -11.97
C LEU A 6 -9.01 -54.33 -12.75
N PRO A 7 -8.17 -53.28 -12.76
CA PRO A 7 -8.49 -52.02 -13.45
C PRO A 7 -8.44 -52.15 -14.98
N ASP A 8 -9.45 -51.60 -15.67
CA ASP A 8 -9.53 -51.59 -17.15
C ASP A 8 -8.64 -50.46 -17.73
N PRO A 9 -7.66 -50.75 -18.60
CA PRO A 9 -6.65 -49.81 -19.06
C PRO A 9 -7.18 -48.64 -19.91
N ARG A 10 -8.45 -48.67 -20.33
CA ARG A 10 -9.10 -47.54 -21.05
C ARG A 10 -9.66 -46.46 -20.13
N PHE A 11 -9.61 -46.66 -18.81
CA PHE A 11 -10.13 -45.71 -17.83
C PHE A 11 -9.03 -45.23 -16.89
N THR A 12 -8.91 -43.92 -16.72
CA THR A 12 -8.13 -43.34 -15.64
C THR A 12 -8.88 -43.55 -14.33
N ALA A 13 -8.27 -44.27 -13.39
CA ALA A 13 -8.85 -44.47 -12.07
C ALA A 13 -9.02 -43.12 -11.34
N LEU A 14 -10.12 -42.97 -10.61
CA LEU A 14 -10.30 -41.82 -9.74
C LEU A 14 -9.24 -41.86 -8.62
N PRO A 15 -8.62 -40.72 -8.28
CA PRO A 15 -7.67 -40.64 -7.18
C PRO A 15 -8.33 -41.03 -5.87
N LYS A 16 -7.59 -41.72 -5.01
CA LYS A 16 -8.07 -42.11 -3.68
C LYS A 16 -8.16 -40.87 -2.78
N THR A 17 -9.04 -40.91 -1.78
CA THR A 17 -9.18 -39.80 -0.80
C THR A 17 -7.83 -39.39 -0.19
N ALA A 18 -6.97 -40.35 0.14
CA ALA A 18 -5.64 -40.06 0.69
C ALA A 18 -4.71 -39.33 -0.30
N GLU A 19 -4.79 -39.65 -1.59
CA GLU A 19 -4.01 -38.98 -2.64
C GLU A 19 -4.49 -37.55 -2.86
N VAL A 20 -5.81 -37.33 -2.79
CA VAL A 20 -6.39 -35.97 -2.85
C VAL A 20 -5.93 -35.12 -1.67
N LEU A 21 -5.95 -35.69 -0.46
CA LEU A 21 -5.51 -34.97 0.75
C LEU A 21 -4.01 -34.64 0.73
N ALA A 22 -3.17 -35.55 0.22
CA ALA A 22 -1.74 -35.33 0.09
C ALA A 22 -1.38 -34.26 -0.97
N ALA A 23 -2.26 -34.05 -1.97
CA ALA A 23 -2.06 -33.05 -3.01
C ALA A 23 -2.47 -31.64 -2.58
N LEU A 24 -3.13 -31.47 -1.42
CA LEU A 24 -3.50 -30.15 -0.94
C LEU A 24 -2.26 -29.38 -0.49
N PRO A 25 -2.01 -28.18 -1.01
CA PRO A 25 -0.95 -27.35 -0.49
C PRO A 25 -1.26 -26.99 0.97
N SER A 26 -0.31 -27.26 1.87
CA SER A 26 -0.36 -26.67 3.20
C SER A 26 -0.27 -25.15 3.05
N GLY A 27 -1.19 -24.42 3.68
CA GLY A 27 -1.20 -22.95 3.63
C GLY A 27 0.07 -22.32 4.20
N ARG A 28 0.13 -20.98 4.20
CA ARG A 28 1.22 -20.25 4.84
C ARG A 28 1.30 -20.63 6.32
N ILE A 29 2.52 -20.84 6.83
CA ILE A 29 2.78 -21.06 8.26
C ILE A 29 2.15 -19.93 9.09
N ASP A 30 2.22 -18.69 8.59
CA ASP A 30 1.50 -17.54 9.13
C ASP A 30 0.57 -16.95 8.04
N PRO A 31 -0.76 -17.13 8.15
CA PRO A 31 -1.71 -16.61 7.17
C PRO A 31 -1.82 -15.07 7.19
N PHE A 32 -1.34 -14.40 8.24
CA PHE A 32 -1.44 -12.95 8.41
C PHE A 32 -0.12 -12.21 8.19
N ALA A 33 1.00 -12.92 8.05
CA ALA A 33 2.28 -12.28 7.76
C ALA A 33 2.17 -11.45 6.46
N PRO A 34 2.75 -10.24 6.41
CA PRO A 34 2.76 -9.46 5.18
C PRO A 34 3.55 -10.18 4.07
N PRO A 35 3.24 -9.95 2.78
CA PRO A 35 4.04 -10.49 1.68
C PRO A 35 5.47 -9.95 1.76
N ALA A 36 6.46 -10.83 1.56
CA ALA A 36 7.87 -10.44 1.61
C ALA A 36 8.18 -9.43 0.50
N LEU A 37 8.47 -8.19 0.89
CA LEU A 37 8.92 -7.16 -0.04
C LEU A 37 10.36 -7.48 -0.46
N LEU A 38 10.58 -7.71 -1.76
CA LEU A 38 11.91 -7.79 -2.33
C LEU A 38 12.54 -6.40 -2.29
N ILE A 39 13.39 -6.15 -1.30
CA ILE A 39 14.12 -4.89 -1.18
C ILE A 39 15.31 -4.97 -2.12
N ASP A 40 15.18 -4.33 -3.29
CA ASP A 40 16.27 -4.11 -4.23
C ASP A 40 17.30 -3.15 -3.59
N LYS A 41 18.48 -3.67 -3.24
CA LYS A 41 19.59 -2.95 -2.59
C LYS A 41 20.41 -2.11 -3.57
N SER A 42 19.82 -1.53 -4.62
CA SER A 42 20.51 -0.61 -5.53
C SER A 42 19.84 0.75 -5.63
N LYS A 43 19.65 1.47 -4.52
CA LYS A 43 19.43 2.93 -4.57
C LYS A 43 20.27 3.66 -3.53
N ASN A 44 21.28 4.34 -4.08
CA ASN A 44 22.14 5.34 -3.46
C ASN A 44 21.37 6.15 -2.40
N SER A 45 21.61 5.84 -1.13
CA SER A 45 20.86 6.36 0.00
C SER A 45 21.38 7.74 0.37
N LYS A 46 20.95 8.77 -0.38
CA LYS A 46 20.90 10.12 0.19
C LYS A 46 19.94 10.01 1.39
N ALA A 47 20.44 10.27 2.59
CA ALA A 47 19.71 10.07 3.84
C ALA A 47 18.26 10.55 3.69
N PRO A 48 17.24 9.75 4.03
CA PRO A 48 15.86 10.19 3.98
C PRO A 48 15.76 11.44 4.85
N LEU A 49 15.42 12.57 4.22
CA LEU A 49 15.12 13.76 4.99
C LEU A 49 13.97 13.37 5.92
N LYS A 50 14.17 13.59 7.22
CA LYS A 50 13.20 13.28 8.27
C LYS A 50 11.83 13.81 7.82
N PRO A 51 10.76 13.01 7.90
CA PRO A 51 9.44 13.48 7.52
C PRO A 51 9.19 14.80 8.23
N PRO A 52 8.63 15.82 7.55
CA PRO A 52 8.15 16.98 8.28
C PRO A 52 7.21 16.49 9.38
N SER A 53 7.18 17.16 10.52
CA SER A 53 6.24 16.92 11.62
C SER A 53 4.81 17.31 11.22
N LEU A 54 4.39 16.76 10.08
CA LEU A 54 3.11 16.90 9.43
C LEU A 54 2.29 15.67 9.81
N GLN A 55 1.14 15.92 10.41
CA GLN A 55 0.13 14.89 10.63
C GLN A 55 -0.77 14.84 9.40
N PHE A 56 -0.97 13.65 8.87
CA PHE A 56 -1.86 13.41 7.75
C PHE A 56 -3.07 12.66 8.27
N THR A 57 -4.26 13.26 8.12
CA THR A 57 -5.49 12.82 8.79
C THR A 57 -6.46 12.14 7.83
N GLY A 58 -6.46 12.53 6.55
CA GLY A 58 -7.51 12.09 5.64
C GLY A 58 -7.32 12.53 4.20
N VAL A 59 -8.07 11.88 3.30
CA VAL A 59 -8.29 12.34 1.93
C VAL A 59 -9.78 12.29 1.62
N ALA A 60 -10.23 13.21 0.77
CA ALA A 60 -11.61 13.26 0.30
C ALA A 60 -11.67 13.77 -1.14
N LEU A 61 -12.76 13.48 -1.84
CA LEU A 61 -13.14 14.22 -3.02
C LEU A 61 -14.06 15.37 -2.61
N THR A 62 -13.80 16.55 -3.16
CA THR A 62 -14.73 17.67 -3.08
C THR A 62 -15.98 17.41 -3.92
N ASN A 63 -17.07 18.15 -3.69
CA ASN A 63 -18.29 18.07 -4.52
C ASN A 63 -18.06 18.37 -6.01
N ARG A 64 -16.91 18.95 -6.38
CA ARG A 64 -16.47 19.20 -7.76
C ARG A 64 -15.56 18.11 -8.32
N GLY A 65 -15.33 17.02 -7.58
CA GLY A 65 -14.49 15.89 -7.98
C GLY A 65 -12.98 16.13 -7.84
N SER A 66 -12.55 17.27 -7.29
CA SER A 66 -11.12 17.54 -7.05
C SER A 66 -10.66 16.84 -5.76
N PRO A 67 -9.52 16.14 -5.77
CA PRO A 67 -9.01 15.44 -4.59
C PRO A 67 -8.41 16.44 -3.59
N GLN A 68 -8.68 16.22 -2.31
CA GLN A 68 -8.22 17.08 -1.22
C GLN A 68 -7.69 16.20 -0.09
N ALA A 69 -6.61 16.64 0.55
CA ALA A 69 -6.00 15.97 1.70
C ALA A 69 -6.12 16.86 2.93
N PHE A 70 -6.29 16.27 4.11
CA PHE A 70 -6.34 16.98 5.38
C PHE A 70 -5.05 16.72 6.14
N VAL A 71 -4.36 17.81 6.47
CA VAL A 71 -3.08 17.77 7.15
C VAL A 71 -3.08 18.75 8.32
N ALA A 72 -2.22 18.49 9.30
CA ALA A 72 -1.93 19.40 10.37
C ALA A 72 -0.42 19.58 10.57
N PHE A 73 -0.01 20.82 10.81
CA PHE A 73 1.36 21.22 11.05
C PHE A 73 1.38 22.38 12.03
N ASN A 74 2.31 22.37 13.00
CA ASN A 74 2.48 23.45 13.98
C ASN A 74 1.17 23.95 14.62
N ASN A 75 0.30 23.01 15.03
CA ASN A 75 -0.97 23.30 15.69
C ASN A 75 -2.05 23.95 14.81
N GLU A 76 -1.81 24.02 13.50
CA GLU A 76 -2.80 24.42 12.50
C GLU A 76 -3.16 23.21 11.63
N SER A 77 -4.43 23.13 11.26
CA SER A 77 -4.96 22.06 10.43
C SER A 77 -5.77 22.64 9.31
N GLY A 78 -5.63 22.07 8.12
CA GLY A 78 -6.35 22.55 6.96
C GLY A 78 -6.32 21.53 5.84
N ALA A 79 -7.07 21.86 4.80
CA ALA A 79 -7.11 21.04 3.62
C ALA A 79 -6.11 21.55 2.58
N VAL A 80 -5.55 20.63 1.80
CA VAL A 80 -4.62 20.93 0.72
C VAL A 80 -5.04 20.21 -0.55
N SER A 81 -4.80 20.87 -1.67
CA SER A 81 -5.06 20.40 -3.03
C SER A 81 -3.74 20.18 -3.78
N PRO A 82 -3.73 19.41 -4.88
CA PRO A 82 -2.54 19.26 -5.70
C PRO A 82 -2.05 20.63 -6.21
N GLY A 83 -0.77 20.92 -6.01
CA GLY A 83 -0.16 22.21 -6.33
C GLY A 83 0.04 23.16 -5.15
N ASP A 84 -0.66 22.95 -4.02
CA ASP A 84 -0.53 23.81 -2.85
C ASP A 84 0.88 23.76 -2.27
N GLN A 85 1.40 24.92 -1.88
CA GLN A 85 2.75 25.07 -1.35
C GLN A 85 2.71 25.63 0.06
N GLY A 86 3.44 24.96 0.96
CA GLY A 86 3.55 25.34 2.35
C GLY A 86 4.34 26.63 2.54
N GLY A 87 3.92 27.41 3.53
CA GLY A 87 4.42 28.75 3.80
C GLY A 87 3.35 29.60 4.47
N ALA A 88 3.50 30.92 4.46
CA ALA A 88 2.59 31.83 5.16
C ALA A 88 1.12 31.74 4.70
N ALA A 89 0.88 31.40 3.43
CA ALA A 89 -0.48 31.27 2.89
C ALA A 89 -1.14 29.93 3.22
N VAL A 90 -0.35 28.89 3.46
CA VAL A 90 -0.80 27.53 3.78
C VAL A 90 0.00 27.05 5.00
N PRO A 91 -0.32 27.57 6.19
CA PRO A 91 0.57 27.42 7.33
C PRO A 91 0.42 26.03 8.01
N TRP A 92 -0.64 25.28 7.69
CA TRP A 92 -0.79 23.85 7.97
C TRP A 92 0.07 22.93 7.06
N LEU A 93 0.90 23.50 6.18
CA LEU A 93 1.85 22.76 5.35
C LEU A 93 3.27 23.35 5.54
N PRO A 94 4.30 22.51 5.78
CA PRO A 94 5.64 23.00 6.08
C PRO A 94 6.23 23.83 4.93
N PRO A 95 6.95 24.93 5.23
CA PRO A 95 7.57 25.77 4.21
C PRO A 95 8.51 24.98 3.27
N GLY A 96 8.40 25.26 1.96
CA GLY A 96 9.21 24.60 0.93
C GLY A 96 8.67 23.24 0.47
N TRP A 97 7.62 22.73 1.11
CA TRP A 97 6.92 21.53 0.66
C TRP A 97 5.73 21.89 -0.23
N ARG A 98 5.48 21.07 -1.24
CA ARG A 98 4.36 21.20 -2.17
C ARG A 98 3.62 19.88 -2.29
N VAL A 99 2.30 19.94 -2.44
CA VAL A 99 1.48 18.79 -2.78
C VAL A 99 1.71 18.42 -4.25
N ILE A 100 2.25 17.24 -4.50
CA ILE A 100 2.51 16.71 -5.84
C ILE A 100 1.27 15.98 -6.36
N SER A 101 0.71 15.09 -5.54
CA SER A 101 -0.49 14.34 -5.89
C SER A 101 -1.22 13.85 -4.65
N ILE A 102 -2.51 13.58 -4.81
CA ILE A 102 -3.38 12.99 -3.80
C ILE A 102 -4.08 11.82 -4.46
N ASN A 103 -3.88 10.62 -3.92
CA ASN A 103 -4.59 9.42 -4.34
C ASN A 103 -5.66 9.08 -3.29
N VAL A 104 -6.92 9.39 -3.63
CA VAL A 104 -8.04 9.15 -2.72
C VAL A 104 -8.31 7.64 -2.53
N GLN A 105 -8.14 6.84 -3.60
CA GLN A 105 -8.39 5.40 -3.53
C GLN A 105 -7.41 4.68 -2.60
N GLN A 106 -6.17 5.15 -2.54
CA GLN A 106 -5.12 4.56 -1.72
C GLN A 106 -4.93 5.28 -0.38
N GLY A 107 -5.71 6.33 -0.08
CA GLY A 107 -5.50 7.10 1.13
C GLY A 107 -4.13 7.77 1.18
N GLN A 108 -3.58 8.19 0.05
CA GLN A 108 -2.17 8.60 -0.08
C GLN A 108 -2.03 10.08 -0.45
N LEU A 109 -1.09 10.76 0.20
CA LEU A 109 -0.65 12.12 -0.11
C LEU A 109 0.84 12.10 -0.47
N LEU A 110 1.19 12.63 -1.64
CA LEU A 110 2.59 12.78 -2.04
C LEU A 110 3.02 14.24 -1.91
N LEU A 111 3.95 14.50 -0.99
CA LEU A 111 4.59 15.81 -0.88
C LEU A 111 5.94 15.83 -1.56
N GLY A 112 6.34 16.99 -2.06
CA GLY A 112 7.64 17.21 -2.70
C GLY A 112 8.34 18.44 -2.12
N ASN A 113 9.66 18.36 -2.02
CA ASN A 113 10.53 19.47 -1.67
C ASN A 113 11.74 19.44 -2.62
N GLY A 114 11.70 20.26 -3.67
CA GLY A 114 12.65 20.20 -4.78
C GLY A 114 12.65 18.81 -5.45
N PRO A 115 13.80 18.10 -5.50
CA PRO A 115 13.88 16.75 -6.09
C PRO A 115 13.35 15.64 -5.18
N GLN A 116 13.10 15.93 -3.90
CA GLN A 116 12.68 14.94 -2.93
C GLN A 116 11.17 14.75 -2.96
N ARG A 117 10.73 13.51 -2.77
CA ARG A 117 9.32 13.11 -2.72
C ARG A 117 9.10 12.26 -1.48
N PHE A 118 8.04 12.57 -0.74
CA PHE A 118 7.71 11.88 0.49
C PHE A 118 6.23 11.48 0.47
N PRO A 119 5.91 10.17 0.43
CA PRO A 119 4.55 9.68 0.51
C PRO A 119 4.08 9.61 1.98
N PHE A 120 2.84 10.06 2.21
CA PHE A 120 2.07 9.84 3.42
C PHE A 120 0.91 8.91 3.10
N GLN A 121 0.59 8.02 4.04
CA GLN A 121 -0.48 7.03 3.88
C GLN A 121 -1.23 6.91 5.20
N LEU A 122 -2.54 6.72 5.10
CA LEU A 122 -3.45 6.44 6.22
C LEU A 122 -3.46 4.96 6.59
#